data_AF-A0A2Z6D4Q0-F1
#
_entry.id   AF-A0A2Z6D4Q0-F1
#
_cell.length_a   1.000
_cell.length_b   1.000
_cell.length_c   1.000
_cell.angle_alpha   90.00
_cell.angle_beta   90.00
_cell.angle_gamma   90.00
#
_symmetry.space_group_name_H-M   'P 1'
#
loop_
_entity.id
_entity.type
_entity.pdbx_description
1 polymer ?
#
loop_
_entity_poly.entity_id
_entity_poly.type
_entity_poly.pdbx_seq_one_letter_code
_entity_poly.pdbx_strand_id
1 'polypeptide(L)'
;MNTEIKLGFCNPPEPVYLYVKSGELSGESYLWYHFNIEEDKTIPVQHRGLTGYLSELRVTAKEFKKKENIKLDIVVTSDEVYVIRTGIETNFAKSAIR
;
A
#
# COMPACT_ATOMS: atom_id res chain seq x y z
N MET A 1 36.65 10.02 6.58
CA MET A 1 35.99 8.76 6.22
C MET A 1 35.37 8.97 4.84
N ASN A 2 35.96 8.37 3.80
CA ASN A 2 35.38 8.40 2.45
C ASN A 2 34.16 7.48 2.45
N THR A 3 32.96 8.06 2.44
CA THR A 3 31.75 7.32 2.08
C THR A 3 31.81 7.03 0.58
N GLU A 4 32.21 5.82 0.21
CA GLU A 4 32.01 5.30 -1.14
C GLU A 4 30.52 5.38 -1.48
N ILE A 5 30.17 6.26 -2.40
CA ILE A 5 28.82 6.33 -2.98
C ILE A 5 28.67 5.09 -3.87
N LYS A 6 28.01 4.04 -3.35
CA LYS A 6 27.65 2.87 -4.16
C LYS A 6 26.54 3.27 -5.13
N LEU A 7 26.90 3.50 -6.39
CA LEU A 7 25.95 3.75 -7.47
C LEU A 7 25.05 2.52 -7.67
N GLY A 8 23.87 2.52 -7.05
CA GLY A 8 22.81 1.54 -7.31
C GLY A 8 22.70 0.36 -6.35
N PHE A 9 23.55 0.27 -5.32
CA PHE A 9 23.45 -0.77 -4.26
C PHE A 9 23.20 -0.14 -2.88
N CYS A 10 22.33 0.87 -2.84
CA CYS A 10 21.81 1.43 -1.61
C CYS A 10 20.65 0.56 -1.10
N ASN A 11 20.27 0.73 0.17
CA ASN A 11 18.98 0.19 0.61
C ASN A 11 17.88 0.82 -0.25
N PRO A 12 17.05 0.02 -0.93
CA PRO A 12 15.93 0.57 -1.68
C PRO A 12 15.02 1.34 -0.71
N PRO A 13 14.37 2.43 -1.16
CA PRO A 13 13.39 3.13 -0.35
C PRO A 13 12.33 2.13 0.13
N GLU A 14 11.89 2.28 1.37
CA GLU A 14 10.81 1.44 1.89
C GLU A 14 9.54 1.65 1.06
N PRO A 15 8.79 0.58 0.76
CA PRO A 15 7.58 0.72 -0.04
C PRO A 15 6.51 1.52 0.72
N VAL A 16 5.81 2.38 -0.02
CA VAL A 16 4.71 3.17 0.50
C VAL A 16 3.44 2.32 0.53
N TYR A 17 2.94 2.04 1.73
CA TYR A 17 1.71 1.27 1.90
C TYR A 17 0.46 2.15 1.75
N LEU A 18 -0.44 1.70 0.89
CA LEU A 18 -1.76 2.25 0.69
C LEU A 18 -2.81 1.20 1.04
N TYR A 19 -3.86 1.61 1.75
CA TYR A 19 -4.98 0.76 2.06
C TYR A 19 -6.23 1.25 1.34
N VAL A 20 -7.05 0.31 0.89
CA VAL A 20 -8.28 0.61 0.15
C VAL A 20 -9.46 0.68 1.10
N LYS A 21 -10.12 1.85 1.17
CA LYS A 21 -11.38 2.05 1.89
C LYS A 21 -12.06 3.29 1.33
N SER A 22 -13.34 3.16 1.01
CA SER A 22 -14.19 4.33 0.73
C SER A 22 -14.50 5.05 2.04
N GLY A 23 -14.14 6.33 2.12
CA GLY A 23 -14.48 7.19 3.25
C GLY A 23 -14.66 8.64 2.82
N GLU A 24 -15.12 9.46 3.74
CA GLU A 24 -15.22 10.91 3.58
C GLU A 24 -14.46 11.60 4.71
N LEU A 25 -13.67 12.62 4.36
CA LEU A 25 -13.04 13.50 5.33
C LEU A 25 -13.24 14.95 4.88
N SER A 26 -13.81 15.78 5.75
CA SER A 26 -14.02 17.22 5.49
C SER A 26 -14.81 17.53 4.20
N GLY A 27 -15.75 16.65 3.82
CA GLY A 27 -16.59 16.82 2.62
C GLY A 27 -15.99 16.30 1.32
N GLU A 28 -14.77 15.75 1.35
CA GLU A 28 -14.13 15.11 0.20
C GLU A 28 -14.06 13.59 0.40
N SER A 29 -14.40 12.85 -0.66
CA SER A 29 -14.30 11.39 -0.65
C SER A 29 -12.89 10.95 -1.02
N TYR A 30 -12.41 9.93 -0.30
CA TYR A 30 -11.13 9.28 -0.58
C TYR A 30 -11.32 7.78 -0.74
N LEU A 31 -10.48 7.18 -1.57
CA LEU A 31 -10.47 5.74 -1.83
C LEU A 31 -9.27 5.04 -1.18
N TRP A 32 -8.23 5.82 -0.89
CA TRP A 32 -6.94 5.34 -0.42
C TRP A 32 -6.56 6.08 0.85
N TYR A 33 -5.88 5.39 1.76
CA TYR A 33 -5.35 6.00 2.97
C TYR A 33 -4.04 5.34 3.39
N HIS A 34 -3.17 6.12 4.04
CA HIS A 34 -2.07 5.60 4.83
C HIS A 34 -2.55 5.26 6.23
N PHE A 35 -1.99 4.20 6.80
CA PHE A 35 -2.28 3.83 8.18
C PHE A 35 -1.04 4.05 9.03
N ASN A 36 -1.09 5.04 9.93
CA ASN A 36 -0.07 5.25 10.94
C ASN A 36 -0.36 4.32 12.12
N ILE A 37 0.50 3.32 12.32
CA ILE A 37 0.37 2.31 13.37
C ILE A 37 0.65 2.90 14.75
N GLU A 38 1.61 3.83 14.86
CA GLU A 38 2.03 4.42 16.13
C GLU A 38 0.93 5.29 16.73
N GLU A 39 0.22 6.03 15.88
CA GLU A 39 -0.86 6.92 16.29
C GLU A 39 -2.26 6.30 16.16
N ASP A 40 -2.37 5.08 15.63
CA ASP A 40 -3.64 4.42 15.26
C ASP A 40 -4.56 5.30 14.39
N LYS A 41 -3.96 6.01 13.43
CA LYS A 41 -4.67 7.00 12.59
C LYS A 41 -4.67 6.63 11.11
N THR A 42 -5.83 6.86 10.49
CA THR A 42 -6.00 6.82 9.04
C THR A 42 -5.77 8.21 8.45
N ILE A 43 -4.79 8.33 7.56
CA ILE A 43 -4.47 9.57 6.86
C ILE A 43 -4.95 9.39 5.41
N PRO A 44 -6.02 10.08 4.97
CA PRO A 44 -6.53 9.90 3.62
C PRO A 44 -5.57 10.46 2.58
N VAL A 45 -5.51 9.78 1.44
CA VAL A 45 -4.74 10.22 0.28
C VAL A 45 -5.69 10.94 -0.66
N GLN A 46 -5.41 12.21 -0.91
CA GLN A 46 -6.25 13.09 -1.74
C GLN A 46 -6.06 12.85 -3.25
N HIS A 47 -5.03 12.11 -3.63
CA HIS A 47 -4.82 11.73 -5.02
C HIS A 47 -5.91 10.76 -5.49
N ARG A 48 -6.51 11.08 -6.64
CA ARG A 48 -7.65 10.33 -7.21
C ARG A 48 -7.26 9.02 -7.87
N GLY A 49 -5.98 8.84 -8.20
CA GLY A 49 -5.48 7.63 -8.84
C GLY A 49 -3.98 7.47 -8.66
N LEU A 50 -3.53 6.21 -8.78
CA LEU A 50 -2.13 5.82 -8.82
C LEU A 50 -1.85 5.25 -10.21
N THR A 51 -0.81 5.74 -10.87
CA THR A 51 -0.37 5.25 -12.19
C THR A 51 1.05 4.72 -12.05
N GLY A 52 1.32 3.58 -12.69
CA GLY A 52 2.63 2.95 -12.65
C GLY A 52 2.57 1.55 -13.27
N TYR A 53 3.64 0.79 -13.12
CA TYR A 53 3.71 -0.59 -13.58
C TYR A 53 3.36 -1.55 -12.46
N LEU A 54 2.43 -2.46 -12.71
CA LEU A 54 2.21 -3.59 -11.83
C LEU A 54 3.44 -4.50 -11.89
N SER A 55 4.22 -4.54 -10.80
CA SER A 55 5.42 -5.35 -10.72
C SER A 55 5.17 -6.70 -10.06
N GLU A 56 4.20 -6.78 -9.15
CA GLU A 56 3.90 -8.01 -8.42
C GLU A 56 2.49 -8.04 -7.83
N LEU A 57 1.93 -9.26 -7.72
CA LEU A 57 0.74 -9.57 -6.93
C LEU A 57 1.13 -10.61 -5.88
N ARG A 58 1.01 -10.27 -4.59
CA ARG A 58 1.36 -11.16 -3.47
C ARG A 58 0.14 -11.43 -2.61
N VAL A 59 -0.04 -12.69 -2.22
CA VAL A 59 -0.99 -13.06 -1.17
C VAL A 59 -0.21 -13.24 0.12
N THR A 60 -0.56 -12.46 1.15
CA THR A 60 0.15 -12.47 2.43
C THR A 60 -0.80 -12.79 3.57
N ALA A 61 -0.40 -13.69 4.46
CA ALA A 61 -1.07 -13.91 5.73
C ALA A 61 -0.53 -12.90 6.75
N LYS A 62 -1.42 -12.10 7.34
CA LYS A 62 -1.06 -11.18 8.42
C LYS A 62 -1.91 -11.48 9.65
N GLU A 63 -1.25 -11.77 10.76
CA GLU A 63 -1.95 -11.94 12.03
C GLU A 63 -2.40 -10.58 12.56
N PHE A 64 -3.69 -10.44 12.81
CA PHE A 64 -4.26 -9.26 13.45
C PHE A 64 -5.28 -9.70 14.49
N LYS A 65 -5.09 -9.29 15.75
CA LYS A 65 -5.94 -9.67 16.89
C LYS A 65 -6.14 -11.20 17.02
N LYS A 66 -5.06 -11.99 16.92
CA LYS A 66 -5.06 -13.47 17.01
C LYS A 66 -5.88 -14.19 15.92
N LYS A 67 -6.22 -13.48 14.84
CA LYS A 67 -6.85 -14.05 13.65
C LYS A 67 -5.91 -13.85 12.47
N GLU A 68 -5.66 -14.93 11.75
CA GLU A 68 -4.95 -14.89 10.48
C GLU A 68 -5.87 -14.25 9.43
N ASN A 69 -5.43 -13.11 8.87
CA ASN A 69 -6.16 -12.44 7.81
C ASN A 69 -5.33 -12.51 6.53
N ILE A 70 -5.93 -13.08 5.48
CA ILE A 70 -5.33 -13.13 4.16
C ILE A 70 -5.52 -11.78 3.48
N LYS A 71 -4.42 -11.19 3.03
CA LYS A 71 -4.35 -9.91 2.33
C LYS A 71 -3.81 -10.11 0.92
N LEU A 72 -4.31 -9.29 0.01
CA LEU A 72 -3.72 -9.10 -1.32
C LEU A 72 -2.88 -7.83 -1.26
N ASP A 73 -1.63 -7.95 -1.67
CA ASP A 73 -0.72 -6.85 -1.91
C ASP A 73 -0.49 -6.71 -3.42
N ILE A 74 -0.82 -5.54 -3.94
CA ILE A 74 -0.60 -5.17 -5.34
C ILE A 74 0.58 -4.19 -5.34
N VAL A 75 1.70 -4.62 -5.91
CA VAL A 75 2.95 -3.84 -5.93
C VAL A 75 3.02 -3.06 -7.24
N VAL A 76 3.04 -1.73 -7.13
CA VAL A 76 3.09 -0.80 -8.26
C VAL A 76 4.40 -0.04 -8.21
N THR A 77 5.20 -0.16 -9.25
CA THR A 77 6.43 0.62 -9.44
C THR A 77 6.11 1.90 -10.20
N SER A 78 6.35 3.05 -9.57
CA SER A 78 6.15 4.40 -10.10
C SER A 78 7.42 5.23 -9.81
N ASP A 79 7.26 6.52 -9.49
CA ASP A 79 8.23 7.37 -8.78
C ASP A 79 8.72 6.75 -7.46
N GLU A 80 7.84 6.05 -6.75
CA GLU A 80 8.17 5.18 -5.62
C GLU A 80 7.59 3.77 -5.80
N VAL A 81 7.96 2.85 -4.92
CA VAL A 81 7.32 1.53 -4.86
C VAL A 81 6.10 1.63 -3.95
N TYR A 82 4.91 1.49 -4.52
CA TYR A 82 3.65 1.49 -3.78
C TYR A 82 3.16 0.06 -3.56
N VAL A 83 2.64 -0.21 -2.36
CA VAL A 83 1.98 -1.48 -2.04
C VAL A 83 0.54 -1.19 -1.64
N ILE A 84 -0.39 -1.49 -2.55
CA ILE A 84 -1.82 -1.41 -2.28
C ILE A 84 -2.23 -2.69 -1.57
N ARG A 85 -2.59 -2.58 -0.29
CA ARG A 85 -2.99 -3.70 0.55
C ARG A 85 -4.49 -3.71 0.81
N THR A 86 -5.12 -4.85 0.54
CA THR A 86 -6.55 -5.07 0.81
C THR A 86 -6.81 -6.48 1.34
N GLY A 87 -8.00 -6.73 1.91
CA GLY A 87 -8.45 -8.09 2.20
C GLY A 87 -8.72 -8.87 0.91
N ILE A 88 -8.28 -10.13 0.84
CA ILE A 88 -8.44 -10.96 -0.37
C ILE A 88 -9.91 -11.16 -0.76
N GLU A 89 -10.81 -11.13 0.22
CA GLU A 89 -12.25 -11.32 0.00
C GLU A 89 -13.00 -10.07 -0.48
N THR A 90 -12.34 -8.91 -0.50
CA THR A 90 -12.97 -7.65 -0.90
C THR A 90 -13.32 -7.64 -2.39
N ASN A 91 -14.37 -6.90 -2.76
CA ASN A 91 -14.73 -6.72 -4.17
C ASN A 91 -13.58 -6.11 -4.99
N PHE A 92 -12.80 -5.21 -4.37
CA PHE A 92 -11.61 -4.63 -4.99
C PHE A 92 -10.54 -5.69 -5.30
N ALA A 93 -10.23 -6.58 -4.36
CA ALA A 93 -9.27 -7.67 -4.59
C ALA A 93 -9.76 -8.61 -5.71
N LYS A 94 -11.04 -8.97 -5.68
CA LYS A 94 -11.68 -9.84 -6.67
C LYS A 94 -11.68 -9.22 -8.07
N SER A 95 -11.87 -7.91 -8.19
CA SER A 95 -11.82 -7.21 -9.48
C SER A 95 -10.39 -7.02 -9.99
N ALA A 96 -9.39 -6.92 -9.12
CA ALA A 96 -8.00 -6.73 -9.52
C ALA A 96 -7.35 -8.01 -10.05
N ILE A 97 -7.80 -9.19 -9.60
CA ILE A 97 -7.25 -10.49 -9.98
C ILE A 97 -7.98 -11.10 -11.20
N ARG A 98 -9.20 -10.65 -11.49
CA ARG A 98 -10.05 -11.20 -12.55
C ARG A 98 -9.81 -10.54 -13.90
#